data_AF-A0A382GWQ6-F1
#
_entry.id   AF-A0A382GWQ6-F1
#
_cell.length_a   1.000
_cell.length_b   1.000
_cell.length_c   1.000
_cell.angle_alpha   90.00
_cell.angle_beta   90.00
_cell.angle_gamma   90.00
#
_symmetry.space_group_name_H-M   'P 1'
#
loop_
_entity.id
_entity.type
_entity.pdbx_description
1 polymer ?
#
loop_
_entity_poly.entity_id
_entity_poly.type
_entity_poly.pdbx_seq_one_letter_code
_entity_poly.pdbx_strand_id
1 'polypeptide(L)'
;MCDTEQTLLDVLRDEFHLTGTKEGCSSGDCGACSVMVDGRLVCACLMFGVEAEGKKIETIEGMADGDELHPLQTKFLEEAALQ
;
A
#
# COMPACT_ATOMS: atom_id res chain seq x y z
N MET A 1 -17.72 -2.86 -1.09
CA MET A 1 -18.02 -2.19 0.20
C MET A 1 -17.27 -2.99 1.24
N CYS A 2 -16.44 -2.37 2.07
CA CYS A 2 -15.72 -3.06 3.12
C CYS A 2 -16.58 -3.19 4.39
N ASP A 3 -16.28 -4.19 5.22
CA ASP A 3 -16.77 -4.25 6.59
C ASP A 3 -16.13 -3.11 7.43
N THR A 4 -16.84 -2.70 8.47
CA THR A 4 -16.42 -1.66 9.43
C THR A 4 -15.16 -2.01 10.21
N GLU A 5 -14.86 -3.30 10.37
CA GLU A 5 -13.69 -3.79 11.10
C GLU A 5 -12.45 -4.03 10.22
N GLN A 6 -12.60 -4.00 8.89
CA GLN A 6 -11.48 -4.17 7.98
C GLN A 6 -10.52 -2.97 8.04
N THR A 7 -9.23 -3.26 8.16
CA THR A 7 -8.18 -2.26 7.99
C THR A 7 -8.09 -1.86 6.51
N LEU A 8 -7.49 -0.71 6.21
CA LEU A 8 -7.21 -0.30 4.84
C LEU A 8 -6.34 -1.35 4.12
N LEU A 9 -5.46 -2.04 4.86
CA LEU A 9 -4.67 -3.14 4.32
C LEU A 9 -5.55 -4.30 3.84
N ASP A 10 -6.52 -4.73 4.66
CA ASP A 10 -7.46 -5.81 4.32
C ASP A 10 -8.28 -5.43 3.09
N VAL A 11 -8.79 -4.20 3.06
CA VAL A 11 -9.58 -3.71 1.92
C VAL A 11 -8.77 -3.68 0.63
N LEU A 12 -7.54 -3.19 0.65
CA LEU A 12 -6.68 -3.16 -0.53
C LEU A 12 -6.38 -4.57 -1.05
N ARG A 13 -6.07 -5.51 -0.16
CA ARG A 13 -5.61 -6.85 -0.53
C ARG A 13 -6.75 -7.79 -0.89
N ASP A 14 -7.84 -7.77 -0.13
CA ASP A 14 -8.88 -8.80 -0.21
C ASP A 14 -10.07 -8.34 -1.04
N GLU A 15 -10.45 -7.06 -0.96
CA GLU A 15 -11.58 -6.52 -1.73
C GLU A 15 -11.15 -5.99 -3.10
N PHE A 16 -9.99 -5.32 -3.17
CA PHE A 16 -9.46 -4.74 -4.43
C PHE A 16 -8.39 -5.58 -5.11
N HIS A 17 -7.92 -6.65 -4.47
CA HIS A 17 -6.87 -7.53 -4.99
C HIS A 17 -5.55 -6.82 -5.34
N LEU A 18 -5.30 -5.65 -4.73
CA LEU A 18 -4.04 -4.91 -4.77
C LEU A 18 -3.10 -5.46 -3.70
N THR A 19 -2.44 -6.57 -4.05
CA THR A 19 -1.67 -7.38 -3.10
C THR A 19 -0.24 -6.89 -2.90
N GLY A 20 0.19 -5.82 -3.56
CA GLY A 20 1.53 -5.24 -3.50
C GLY A 20 1.87 -4.66 -2.13
N THR A 21 0.91 -4.00 -1.48
CA THR A 21 1.00 -3.62 -0.07
C THR A 21 0.96 -4.88 0.81
N LYS A 22 1.92 -5.02 1.73
CA LYS A 22 2.13 -6.29 2.47
C LYS A 22 1.75 -6.20 3.93
N GLU A 23 1.19 -7.29 4.44
CA GLU A 23 1.13 -7.54 5.87
C GLU A 23 2.50 -8.07 6.34
N GLY A 24 3.01 -7.51 7.45
CA GLY A 24 4.30 -7.91 8.01
C GLY A 24 4.25 -8.06 9.53
N CYS A 25 3.84 -7.01 10.24
CA CYS A 25 3.73 -7.01 11.70
C CYS A 25 2.33 -6.71 12.25
N SER A 26 1.48 -6.04 11.47
CA SER A 26 0.13 -5.59 11.86
C SER A 26 0.07 -4.70 13.11
N SER A 27 1.20 -4.11 13.50
CA SER A 27 1.35 -3.19 14.65
C SER A 27 1.92 -1.82 14.25
N GLY A 28 2.25 -1.61 12.97
CA GLY A 28 2.86 -0.38 12.45
C GLY A 28 4.38 -0.29 12.57
N ASP A 29 5.05 -1.31 13.11
CA ASP A 29 6.49 -1.26 13.39
C ASP A 29 7.39 -1.49 12.15
N CYS A 30 6.93 -2.30 11.19
CA CYS A 30 7.78 -2.75 10.07
C CYS A 30 7.70 -1.88 8.79
N GLY A 31 6.65 -1.08 8.63
CA GLY A 31 6.42 -0.29 7.41
C GLY A 31 6.08 -1.08 6.12
N ALA A 32 5.99 -2.41 6.14
CA ALA A 32 5.68 -3.22 4.95
C ALA A 32 4.29 -2.92 4.32
N CYS A 33 3.38 -2.35 5.13
CA CYS A 33 2.03 -1.95 4.73
C CYS A 33 1.92 -0.48 4.32
N SER A 34 3.04 0.20 4.03
CA SER A 34 3.05 1.63 3.74
C SER A 34 2.28 1.97 2.46
N VAL A 35 1.39 2.94 2.55
CA VAL A 35 0.66 3.55 1.42
C VAL A 35 0.66 5.07 1.57
N MET A 36 0.38 5.79 0.48
CA MET A 36 0.14 7.24 0.55
C MET A 36 -1.36 7.51 0.66
N VAL A 37 -1.73 8.36 1.61
CA VAL A 37 -3.10 8.83 1.83
C VAL A 37 -3.08 10.34 1.78
N ASP A 38 -3.71 10.93 0.77
CA ASP A 38 -3.70 12.38 0.51
C ASP A 38 -2.28 12.98 0.55
N GLY A 39 -1.31 12.26 -0.03
CA GLY A 39 0.10 12.67 -0.08
C GLY A 39 0.89 12.45 1.22
N ARG A 40 0.35 11.73 2.22
CA ARG A 40 1.06 11.37 3.46
C ARG A 40 1.30 9.87 3.56
N LEU A 41 2.49 9.49 4.03
CA LEU A 41 2.82 8.10 4.29
C LEU A 41 2.08 7.58 5.52
N VAL A 42 1.34 6.49 5.38
CA VAL A 42 0.51 5.88 6.43
C VAL A 42 0.72 4.36 6.44
N CYS A 43 0.72 3.76 7.64
CA CYS A 43 0.65 2.31 7.80
C CYS A 43 -0.79 1.83 7.56
N ALA A 44 -1.07 1.17 6.43
CA ALA A 44 -2.42 0.73 6.08
C ALA A 44 -3.03 -0.24 7.11
N CYS A 45 -2.21 -0.99 7.85
CA CYS A 45 -2.67 -1.88 8.92
C CYS A 45 -3.23 -1.14 10.16
N LEU A 46 -2.98 0.16 10.30
CA LEU A 46 -3.41 0.97 11.46
C LEU A 46 -4.49 2.01 11.10
N MET A 47 -5.05 1.95 9.90
CA MET A 47 -6.14 2.80 9.43
C MET A 47 -7.31 1.89 9.05
N PHE A 48 -8.54 2.25 9.40
CA PHE A 48 -9.70 1.48 8.95
C PHE A 48 -10.04 1.79 7.48
N GLY A 49 -10.53 0.79 6.75
CA GLY A 49 -10.93 0.96 5.36
C GLY A 49 -12.03 2.02 5.19
N VAL A 50 -12.95 2.10 6.16
CA VAL A 50 -14.02 3.11 6.16
C VAL A 50 -13.50 4.55 6.27
N GLU A 51 -12.32 4.77 6.85
CA GLU A 51 -11.72 6.11 6.95
C GLU A 51 -11.13 6.58 5.60
N ALA A 52 -10.99 5.69 4.63
CA ALA A 52 -10.45 5.98 3.30
C ALA A 52 -11.47 6.67 2.36
N GLU A 53 -12.74 6.78 2.76
CA GLU A 53 -13.78 7.36 1.92
C GLU A 53 -13.43 8.82 1.52
N GLY A 54 -13.47 9.08 0.22
CA GLY A 54 -13.14 10.39 -0.36
C GLY A 54 -11.65 10.76 -0.37
N LYS A 55 -10.76 9.87 0.10
CA LYS A 55 -9.31 10.09 0.12
C LYS A 55 -8.64 9.57 -1.14
N LYS A 56 -7.52 10.20 -1.53
CA LYS A 56 -6.64 9.65 -2.56
C LYS A 56 -5.70 8.64 -1.92
N ILE A 57 -5.82 7.38 -2.33
CA ILE A 57 -4.94 6.29 -1.90
C ILE A 57 -3.99 5.93 -3.04
N GLU A 58 -2.68 5.89 -2.77
CA GLU A 58 -1.66 5.50 -3.74
C GLU A 58 -0.84 4.35 -3.16
N THR A 59 -0.75 3.24 -3.91
CA THR A 59 -0.06 2.00 -3.54
C THR A 59 1.12 1.73 -4.47
N ILE A 60 1.86 0.65 -4.22
CA ILE A 60 3.03 0.29 -5.06
C ILE A 60 2.63 -0.03 -6.52
N GLU A 61 1.43 -0.58 -6.73
CA GLU A 61 0.87 -0.85 -8.06
C GLU A 61 0.67 0.44 -8.85
N GLY A 62 0.30 1.53 -8.18
CA GLY A 62 0.06 2.83 -8.80
C GLY A 62 1.33 3.62 -9.13
N MET A 63 2.52 3.11 -8.80
CA MET A 63 3.78 3.80 -9.12
C MET A 63 4.20 3.63 -10.58
N ALA A 64 3.83 2.52 -11.23
CA ALA A 64 4.21 2.22 -12.61
C ALA A 64 3.17 2.77 -13.60
N ASP A 65 3.62 3.08 -14.82
CA ASP A 65 2.74 3.36 -15.97
C ASP A 65 2.63 2.08 -16.82
N GLY A 66 1.65 1.24 -16.50
CA GLY A 66 1.51 -0.08 -17.10
C GLY A 66 2.74 -0.95 -16.81
N ASP A 67 3.48 -1.30 -17.87
CA ASP A 67 4.72 -2.09 -17.77
C ASP A 67 5.98 -1.22 -17.55
N GLU A 68 5.86 0.11 -17.59
CA GLU A 68 6.97 1.02 -17.36
C GLU A 68 7.15 1.30 -15.86
N LEU A 69 8.24 0.77 -15.30
CA LEU A 69 8.58 0.95 -13.89
C LEU A 69 8.91 2.41 -13.57
N HIS A 70 8.47 2.85 -12.39
CA HIS A 70 8.91 4.13 -11.83
C HIS A 70 10.43 4.14 -11.67
N PRO A 71 11.13 5.28 -11.87
CA PRO A 71 12.59 5.37 -11.70
C PRO A 71 13.10 4.80 -10.38
N LEU A 72 12.32 4.94 -9.30
CA LEU A 72 12.64 4.35 -7.99
C LEU A 72 12.58 2.82 -8.01
N GLN A 73 11.56 2.22 -8.62
CA GLN A 73 11.44 0.76 -8.76
C GLN A 73 12.60 0.20 -9.59
N THR A 74 12.93 0.88 -10.71
CA THR A 74 14.09 0.51 -11.55
C THR A 74 15.40 0.53 -10.76
N LYS A 75 15.64 1.59 -9.96
CA LYS A 75 16.86 1.69 -9.15
C LYS A 75 16.96 0.63 -8.07
N PHE A 76 15.84 0.23 -7.46
CA PHE A 76 15.84 -0.88 -6.50
C PHE A 76 16.28 -2.21 -7.13
N LEU A 77 15.92 -2.46 -8.39
CA LEU A 77 16.37 -3.64 -9.14
C LEU A 77 17.85 -3.55 -9.52
N GLU A 78 18.28 -2.41 -10.07
CA GLU A 78 19.66 -2.18 -10.53
C GLU A 78 20.68 -2.30 -9.38
N GLU A 79 20.33 -1.80 -8.20
CA GLU A 79 21.21 -1.79 -7.03
C GLU A 79 21.03 -3.02 -6.12
N ALA A 80 20.24 -4.02 -6.55
CA ALA A 80 19.93 -5.22 -5.77
C ALA A 80 19.47 -4.91 -4.33
N ALA A 81 18.63 -3.89 -4.18
CA ALA A 81 18.20 -3.35 -2.88
C ALA A 81 17.03 -4.13 -2.21
N LEU A 82 16.76 -5.35 -2.70
CA LEU A 82 15.71 -6.26 -2.24
C LEU A 82 16.27 -7.69 -2.26
N GLN A 83 15.84 -8.56 -1.34
CA GLN A 83 16.32 -9.94 -1.18
C GLN A 83 15.17 -10.91 -0.91
#